data_AF-B2T2J0-F1
#
_entry.id   AF-B2T2J0-F1
#
_cell.length_a   1.000
_cell.length_b   1.000
_cell.length_c   1.000
_cell.angle_alpha   90.00
_cell.angle_beta   90.00
_cell.angle_gamma   90.00
#
_symmetry.space_group_name_H-M   'P 1'
#
loop_
_entity.id
_entity.type
_entity.pdbx_description
1 polymer ?
#
loop_
_entity_poly.entity_id
_entity_poly.type
_entity_poly.pdbx_seq_one_letter_code
_entity_poly.pdbx_strand_id
1 'polypeptide(L)' 'MTIEFQVEGMSCQHCVTAVTNAIREHDSGAQVRVDLASGRVAVESAQPAETLKAAIDEAGYTVTGITSGTASGSPGAAR' A
#
# COMPACT_ATOMS: atom_id res chain seq x y z
N MET A 1 4.63 9.34 7.91
CA MET A 1 3.64 9.85 6.93
C MET A 1 2.66 8.73 6.64
N THR A 2 1.39 9.03 6.37
CA THR A 2 0.36 8.01 6.15
C THR A 2 -0.04 7.98 4.68
N ILE A 3 -0.03 6.80 4.08
CA ILE A 3 -0.37 6.56 2.68
C ILE A 3 -1.50 5.54 2.62
N GLU A 4 -2.53 5.83 1.85
CA GLU A 4 -3.66 4.95 1.67
C GLU A 4 -3.57 4.23 0.32
N PHE A 5 -3.74 2.92 0.34
CA PHE A 5 -3.75 2.06 -0.84
C PHE A 5 -5.14 1.45 -0.99
N GLN A 6 -5.67 1.48 -2.21
CA GLN A 6 -6.87 0.75 -2.59
C GLN A 6 -6.41 -0.59 -3.16
N VAL A 7 -6.86 -1.69 -2.57
CA VAL A 7 -6.42 -3.04 -2.96
C VAL A 7 -7.63 -3.89 -3.23
N GLU A 8 -7.65 -4.53 -4.39
CA GLU A 8 -8.71 -5.47 -4.77
C GLU A 8 -8.34 -6.90 -4.38
N GLY A 9 -9.35 -7.71 -4.05
CA GLY A 9 -9.17 -9.13 -3.72
C GLY A 9 -8.83 -9.45 -2.25
N MET A 10 -8.68 -8.44 -1.39
CA MET A 10 -8.52 -8.66 0.06
C MET A 10 -9.88 -8.85 0.75
N SER A 11 -10.37 -10.08 0.73
CA SER A 11 -11.65 -10.45 1.37
C SER A 11 -11.49 -11.25 2.66
N CYS A 12 -10.25 -11.59 3.05
CA CYS A 12 -9.96 -12.48 4.17
C CYS A 12 -8.96 -11.87 5.15
N GLN A 13 -9.16 -12.14 6.44
CA GLN A 13 -8.27 -11.69 7.52
C GLN A 13 -6.81 -12.16 7.32
N HIS A 14 -6.61 -13.33 6.68
CA HIS A 14 -5.28 -13.85 6.37
C HIS A 14 -4.52 -12.99 5.35
N CYS A 15 -5.25 -12.38 4.39
CA CYS A 15 -4.66 -11.49 3.40
C CYS A 15 -4.11 -10.22 4.05
N VAL A 16 -4.82 -9.70 5.05
CA VAL A 16 -4.38 -8.55 5.84
C VAL A 16 -3.02 -8.81 6.48
N THR A 17 -2.85 -9.97 7.10
CA THR A 17 -1.58 -10.35 7.74
C THR A 17 -0.46 -10.50 6.72
N ALA A 18 -0.73 -11.10 5.55
CA ALA A 18 0.26 -11.23 4.48
C ALA A 18 0.76 -9.87 3.98
N VAL A 19 -0.15 -8.95 3.66
CA VAL A 19 0.19 -7.58 3.23
C VAL A 19 0.94 -6.82 4.32
N THR A 20 0.50 -6.96 5.58
CA THR A 20 1.15 -6.30 6.71
C THR A 20 2.59 -6.79 6.90
N ASN A 21 2.83 -8.10 6.77
CA ASN A 21 4.17 -8.66 6.87
C ASN A 21 5.05 -8.23 5.70
N ALA A 22 4.54 -8.25 4.47
CA ALA A 22 5.30 -7.80 3.30
C ALA A 22 5.77 -6.34 3.45
N ILE A 23 4.88 -5.44 3.89
CA ILE A 23 5.25 -4.05 4.17
C ILE A 23 6.30 -3.97 5.30
N ARG A 24 6.13 -4.77 6.37
CA ARG A 24 7.06 -4.79 7.50
C ARG A 24 8.44 -5.35 7.18
N GLU A 25 8.54 -6.16 6.13
CA GLU A 25 9.81 -6.68 5.63
C GLU A 25 10.67 -5.56 5.04
N HIS A 26 10.03 -4.56 4.43
CA HIS A 26 10.68 -3.34 3.94
C HIS A 26 10.82 -2.25 5.01
N ASP A 27 9.82 -2.09 5.88
CA ASP A 27 9.81 -1.11 6.97
C ASP A 27 9.25 -1.74 8.25
N SER A 28 10.15 -2.21 9.11
CA SER A 28 9.78 -2.91 10.36
C SER A 28 9.02 -2.01 11.34
N GLY A 29 9.11 -0.69 11.18
CA GLY A 29 8.37 0.30 11.97
C GLY A 29 7.00 0.65 11.38
N ALA A 30 6.67 0.18 10.19
CA ALA A 30 5.44 0.56 9.50
C ALA A 30 4.19 0.09 10.26
N GLN A 31 3.22 1.00 10.36
CA GLN A 31 1.89 0.72 10.91
C GLN A 31 0.92 0.49 9.77
N VAL A 32 0.38 -0.72 9.66
CA VAL A 32 -0.59 -1.07 8.62
C VAL A 32 -1.98 -1.18 9.25
N ARG A 33 -2.94 -0.43 8.71
CA ARG A 33 -4.35 -0.46 9.07
C ARG A 33 -5.16 -0.83 7.84
N VAL A 34 -5.83 -1.99 7.87
CA VAL A 34 -6.66 -2.46 6.75
C VAL A 34 -8.13 -2.32 7.08
N ASP A 35 -8.88 -1.73 6.17
CA ASP A 35 -10.33 -1.59 6.20
C ASP A 35 -10.93 -2.48 5.10
N LEU A 36 -11.39 -3.67 5.49
CA LEU A 36 -12.00 -4.64 4.58
C LEU A 36 -13.37 -4.16 4.06
N ALA A 37 -14.08 -3.34 4.83
CA ALA A 37 -15.40 -2.83 4.46
C ALA A 37 -15.33 -1.93 3.21
N SER A 38 -14.23 -1.18 3.06
CA SER A 38 -13.99 -0.30 1.92
C SER A 38 -12.82 -0.72 1.03
N GLY A 39 -12.15 -1.84 1.32
CA GLY A 39 -11.00 -2.35 0.58
C GLY A 39 -9.79 -1.41 0.62
N ARG A 40 -9.63 -0.65 1.71
CA ARG A 40 -8.55 0.34 1.89
C ARG A 40 -7.48 -0.15 2.84
N VAL A 41 -6.23 0.24 2.58
CA VAL A 41 -5.06 -0.06 3.41
C VAL A 41 -4.33 1.23 3.71
N ALA A 42 -4.41 1.70 4.94
CA ALA A 42 -3.62 2.83 5.41
C ALA A 42 -2.28 2.32 5.97
N VAL A 43 -1.18 2.81 5.44
CA VAL A 43 0.18 2.48 5.87
C VAL A 43 0.85 3.73 6.38
N GLU A 44 1.27 3.73 7.63
CA GLU A 44 2.17 4.74 8.18
C GLU A 44 3.60 4.23 8.06
N SER A 45 4.39 4.84 7.18
CA SER A 45 5.81 4.52 7.03
C SER A 45 6.61 5.78 6.72
N ALA A 46 7.93 5.67 6.63
CA ALA A 46 8.79 6.70 6.05
C ALA A 46 9.12 6.42 4.57
N GLN A 47 8.68 5.27 4.03
CA GLN A 47 8.92 4.83 2.65
C GLN A 47 7.92 5.47 1.67
N PRO A 48 8.34 5.78 0.44
CA PRO A 48 7.45 6.35 -0.57
C PRO A 48 6.39 5.32 -1.03
N ALA A 49 5.27 5.83 -1.52
CA ALA A 49 4.12 5.00 -1.90
C ALA A 49 4.44 3.97 -2.98
N GLU A 50 5.33 4.29 -3.91
CA GLU A 50 5.82 3.38 -4.95
C GLU A 50 6.53 2.14 -4.38
N THR A 51 7.37 2.31 -3.35
CA THR A 51 8.07 1.20 -2.70
C THR A 51 7.09 0.30 -1.94
N LEU A 52 6.18 0.91 -1.19
CA LEU A 52 5.12 0.17 -0.49
C LEU A 52 4.18 -0.55 -1.47
N LYS A 53 3.81 0.09 -2.58
CA LYS A 53 3.01 -0.52 -3.64
C LYS A 53 3.70 -1.75 -4.20
N ALA A 54 5.01 -1.66 -4.51
CA ALA A 54 5.78 -2.78 -5.02
C ALA A 54 5.80 -3.94 -4.01
N ALA A 55 5.97 -3.66 -2.71
CA ALA A 55 5.89 -4.69 -1.67
C ALA A 55 4.52 -5.39 -1.62
N ILE A 56 3.43 -4.64 -1.82
CA ILE A 56 2.07 -5.20 -1.87
C ILE A 56 1.87 -6.06 -3.13
N ASP A 57 2.41 -5.64 -4.28
CA ASP A 57 2.36 -6.36 -5.55
C ASP A 57 3.14 -7.68 -5.49
N GLU A 58 4.36 -7.66 -4.92
CA GLU A 58 5.20 -8.83 -4.66
C GLU A 58 4.53 -9.82 -3.69
N ALA A 59 3.71 -9.32 -2.76
CA ALA A 59 2.89 -10.16 -1.89
C ALA A 59 1.70 -10.83 -2.61
N GLY A 60 1.48 -10.50 -3.89
CA GLY A 60 0.41 -11.05 -4.73
C GLY A 60 -0.89 -10.25 -4.71
N TYR A 61 -0.85 -8.97 -4.33
CA TYR A 61 -2.04 -8.11 -4.26
C TYR A 61 -1.94 -6.92 -5.19
N THR A 62 -3.00 -6.69 -5.97
CA THR A 62 -3.05 -5.58 -6.92
C THR A 62 -3.55 -4.31 -6.24
N VAL A 63 -2.70 -3.28 -6.22
CA VAL A 63 -3.06 -1.92 -5.80
C VAL A 63 -3.71 -1.19 -6.97
N THR A 64 -4.96 -0.79 -6.81
CA THR A 64 -5.75 -0.08 -7.83
C THR A 64 -5.80 1.43 -7.63
N GLY A 65 -5.40 1.91 -6.45
CA GLY A 65 -5.37 3.32 -6.12
C GLY A 65 -4.39 3.63 -5.02
N ILE A 66 -3.81 4.83 -5.05
CA ILE A 66 -2.90 5.32 -4.02
C ILE A 66 -3.26 6.76 -3.71
N THR A 67 -3.58 7.03 -2.45
CA THR A 67 -3.80 8.37 -1.91
C THR A 67 -2.67 8.66 -0.95
N SER A 68 -1.65 9.35 -1.47
CA SER A 68 -0.51 9.82 -0.70
C SER A 68 -0.67 11.33 -0.48
N GLY A 69 -0.81 11.75 0.78
CA GLY A 69 -1.01 13.15 1.16
C GLY A 69 0.23 14.03 1.06
N THR A 70 0.97 13.97 -0.05
CA THR A 70 1.72 15.10 -0.63
C THR A 70 2.22 14.68 -2.01
N ALA A 71 2.09 15.60 -2.96
CA ALA A 71 2.29 15.43 -4.39
C ALA A 71 3.48 14.53 -4.80
N SER A 72 3.17 13.45 -5.51
CA SER A 72 4.02 12.85 -6.54
C SER A 72 3.19 12.92 -7.82
N GLY A 73 3.31 13.95 -8.66
CA GLY A 73 4.54 14.32 -9.34
C GLY A 73 4.51 13.65 -10.70
N SER A 74 3.90 14.30 -11.69
CA SER A 74 4.02 13.89 -13.09
C SER A 74 5.48 13.67 -13.46
N PRO A 75 5.78 12.63 -14.25
CA PRO A 75 6.64 12.81 -15.39
C PRO A 75 5.76 12.66 -16.63
N GLY A 76 5.65 13.75 -17.40
CA GLY A 76 5.04 13.70 -18.71
C GLY A 76 5.68 12.59 -19.55
N ALA A 77 4.85 11.71 -20.12
CA ALA A 77 5.25 10.98 -21.30
C ALA A 77 5.03 11.90 -22.49
N ALA A 78 6.09 12.62 -22.87
CA ALA A 78 6.18 13.28 -24.16
C ALA A 78 6.12 12.22 -25.27
N ARG A 79 5.22 12.41 -26.24
CA ARG A 79 5.37 12.03 -27.65
C ARG A 79 4.25 12.65 -28.48
#